data_AF-A0A2S2QFW4-F1
#
_entry.id   AF-A0A2S2QFW4-F1
#
_cell.length_a   1.000
_cell.length_b   1.000
_cell.length_c   1.000
_cell.angle_alpha   90.00
_cell.angle_beta   90.00
_cell.angle_gamma   90.00
#
_symmetry.space_group_name_H-M   'P 1'
#
loop_
_entity.id
_entity.type
_entity.pdbx_description
1 polymer ?
#
loop_
_entity_poly.entity_id
_entity_poly.type
_entity_poly.pdbx_seq_one_letter_code
_entity_poly.pdbx_strand_id
1 'polypeptide(L)'
;ENNSLALDFSSLLSNTLISSGLEKLFGIAFVFTVETGFIPISLTKHFDSINSNIQLAKMINSLPLNSFWNQNNNIFTSQLVMSNQLCHLTGVPNGDSLIITLSHSNVSKCFLLENNNCNSEISIFSNLSIQFKNVVSFPIKCAILENTVGQYPCLYGIPEELIIIIITKLDPSDLYVLMRCCKKMYNLVVNNNSLWKKLVNEELKKVTNIQRNQIEHTITDWRNYYFELKRERSGRKKITIIRL
;
A
#
# COMPACT_ATOMS: atom_id res chain seq x y z
N GLU A 1 -7.38 20.88 6.44
CA GLU A 1 -7.32 19.84 7.50
C GLU A 1 -6.36 18.67 7.21
N ASN A 2 -5.64 18.64 6.07
CA ASN A 2 -4.83 17.49 5.65
C ASN A 2 -3.46 17.29 6.36
N ASN A 3 -3.07 18.15 7.31
CA ASN A 3 -1.75 18.09 7.91
C ASN A 3 -1.71 17.53 9.34
N SER A 4 -2.84 17.31 10.03
CA SER A 4 -2.81 16.84 11.42
C SER A 4 -2.59 15.33 11.55
N LEU A 5 -3.10 14.53 10.60
CA LEU A 5 -3.05 13.06 10.63
C LEU A 5 -1.63 12.50 10.50
N ALA A 6 -0.75 13.21 9.79
CA ALA A 6 0.65 12.82 9.62
C ALA A 6 1.52 13.18 10.84
N LEU A 7 1.07 14.11 11.71
CA LEU A 7 1.91 14.64 12.79
C LEU A 7 2.15 13.62 13.90
N ASP A 8 1.15 12.83 14.29
CA ASP A 8 1.28 11.91 15.43
C ASP A 8 2.23 10.73 15.12
N PHE A 9 2.14 10.16 13.91
CA PHE A 9 3.07 9.13 13.45
C PHE A 9 4.44 9.71 13.08
N SER A 10 4.51 10.93 12.55
CA SER A 10 5.78 11.64 12.35
C SER A 10 6.48 11.91 13.68
N SER A 11 5.73 12.25 14.73
CA SER A 11 6.23 12.42 16.10
C SER A 11 6.77 11.10 16.66
N LEU A 12 6.02 10.00 16.51
CA LEU A 12 6.49 8.66 16.90
C LEU A 12 7.79 8.28 16.19
N LEU A 13 7.83 8.49 14.87
CA LEU A 13 9.02 8.22 14.08
C LEU A 13 10.18 9.12 14.56
N SER A 14 9.94 10.39 14.84
CA SER A 14 10.96 11.31 15.38
C SER A 14 11.50 10.82 16.72
N ASN A 15 10.64 10.29 17.60
CA ASN A 15 11.07 9.67 18.86
C ASN A 15 11.95 8.44 18.64
N THR A 16 11.71 7.63 17.60
CA THR A 16 12.60 6.51 17.25
C THR A 16 13.99 6.97 16.80
N LEU A 17 14.10 8.17 16.21
CA LEU A 17 15.38 8.72 15.76
C LEU A 17 16.27 9.19 16.91
N ILE A 18 15.74 9.32 18.13
CA ILE A 18 16.51 9.62 19.34
C ILE A 18 17.32 8.40 19.78
N SER A 19 16.83 7.19 19.52
CA SER A 19 17.56 5.94 19.79
C SER A 19 18.74 5.76 18.82
N SER A 20 19.73 4.96 19.24
CA SER A 20 20.92 4.66 18.43
C SER A 20 21.00 3.17 18.06
N GLY A 21 21.72 2.87 16.99
CA GLY A 21 22.00 1.50 16.55
C GLY A 21 20.74 0.69 16.19
N LEU A 22 20.72 -0.58 16.60
CA LEU A 22 19.66 -1.52 16.25
C LEU A 22 18.30 -1.19 16.90
N GLU A 23 18.30 -0.51 18.05
CA GLU A 23 17.06 -0.12 18.71
C GLU A 23 16.28 0.90 17.88
N LYS A 24 16.98 1.84 17.23
CA LYS A 24 16.38 2.77 16.25
C LYS A 24 15.66 2.01 15.13
N LEU A 25 16.34 1.01 14.56
CA LEU A 25 15.79 0.19 13.48
C LEU A 25 14.54 -0.58 13.93
N PHE A 26 14.58 -1.14 15.13
CA PHE A 26 13.43 -1.83 15.69
C PHE A 26 12.26 -0.86 15.96
N GLY A 27 12.55 0.33 16.51
CA GLY A 27 11.57 1.38 16.74
C GLY A 27 10.86 1.82 15.47
N ILE A 28 11.60 2.03 14.37
CA ILE A 28 11.03 2.39 13.06
C ILE A 28 10.06 1.29 12.59
N ALA A 29 10.49 0.03 12.65
CA ALA A 29 9.65 -1.11 12.24
C ALA A 29 8.41 -1.26 13.13
N PHE A 30 8.54 -1.01 14.43
CA PHE A 30 7.43 -0.98 15.38
C PHE A 30 6.39 0.08 14.98
N VAL A 31 6.84 1.32 14.71
CA VAL A 31 5.95 2.42 14.27
C VAL A 31 5.22 2.06 12.98
N PHE A 32 5.91 1.51 11.98
CA PHE A 32 5.27 1.08 10.73
C PHE A 32 4.24 -0.03 10.94
N THR A 33 4.50 -0.93 11.88
CA THR A 33 3.57 -2.02 12.23
C THR A 33 2.32 -1.45 12.90
N VAL A 34 2.48 -0.56 13.87
CA VAL A 34 1.37 0.14 14.54
C VAL A 34 0.51 0.93 13.55
N GLU A 35 1.14 1.64 12.61
CA GLU A 35 0.43 2.44 11.60
C GLU A 35 -0.52 1.58 10.74
N THR A 36 -0.21 0.29 10.56
CA THR A 36 -1.06 -0.65 9.82
C THR A 36 -2.23 -1.23 10.62
N GLY A 37 -2.36 -0.88 11.91
CA GLY A 37 -3.46 -1.25 12.80
C GLY A 37 -3.13 -2.28 13.87
N PHE A 38 -1.86 -2.66 14.03
CA PHE A 38 -1.44 -3.57 15.11
C PHE A 38 -1.30 -2.80 16.42
N ILE A 39 -1.91 -3.33 17.48
CA ILE A 39 -2.00 -2.66 18.79
C ILE A 39 -1.03 -3.34 19.76
N PRO A 40 -0.13 -2.63 20.45
CA PRO A 40 0.69 -3.22 21.51
C PRO A 40 -0.18 -3.89 22.57
N ILE A 41 0.20 -5.09 23.01
CA ILE A 41 -0.63 -5.89 23.91
C ILE A 41 -0.98 -5.14 25.21
N SER A 42 -0.07 -4.30 25.69
CA SER A 42 -0.25 -3.44 26.87
C SER A 42 -1.36 -2.40 26.73
N LEU A 43 -1.72 -2.02 25.51
CA LEU A 43 -2.73 -1.00 25.22
C LEU A 43 -4.08 -1.57 24.79
N THR A 44 -4.20 -2.89 24.62
CA THR A 44 -5.43 -3.52 24.10
C THR A 44 -6.65 -3.29 24.99
N LYS A 45 -6.47 -3.20 26.31
CA LYS A 45 -7.56 -2.90 27.27
C LYS A 45 -8.11 -1.48 27.15
N HIS A 46 -7.38 -0.60 26.48
CA HIS A 46 -7.70 0.82 26.34
C HIS A 46 -8.05 1.20 24.90
N PHE A 47 -8.06 0.22 23.98
CA PHE A 47 -8.23 0.44 22.57
C PHE A 47 -9.37 -0.41 22.01
N ASP A 48 -10.52 0.23 21.80
CA ASP A 48 -11.70 -0.42 21.23
C ASP A 48 -11.74 -0.32 19.70
N SER A 49 -12.60 -1.12 19.08
CA SER A 49 -12.78 -1.19 17.61
C SER A 49 -13.17 0.12 16.92
N ILE A 50 -13.62 1.11 17.69
CA ILE A 50 -14.04 2.45 17.20
C ILE A 50 -12.84 3.42 17.19
N ASN A 51 -11.77 3.09 17.89
CA ASN A 51 -10.61 3.95 18.04
C ASN A 51 -9.80 3.97 16.73
N SER A 52 -9.37 5.17 16.34
CA SER A 52 -8.53 5.33 15.15
C SER A 52 -7.06 5.00 15.46
N ASN A 53 -6.29 4.61 14.44
CA ASN A 53 -4.84 4.43 14.57
C ASN A 53 -4.11 5.70 15.04
N ILE A 54 -4.69 6.90 14.83
CA ILE A 54 -4.15 8.16 15.34
C ILE A 54 -4.27 8.23 16.86
N GLN A 55 -5.40 7.78 17.41
CA GLN A 55 -5.57 7.70 18.86
C GLN A 55 -4.57 6.71 19.47
N LEU A 56 -4.29 5.61 18.78
CA LEU A 56 -3.24 4.68 19.18
C LEU A 56 -1.87 5.36 19.19
N ALA A 57 -1.54 6.12 18.15
CA ALA A 57 -0.29 6.85 18.07
C ALA A 57 -0.12 7.85 19.23
N LYS A 58 -1.20 8.55 19.61
CA LYS A 58 -1.20 9.46 20.77
C LYS A 58 -0.97 8.72 22.09
N MET A 59 -1.61 7.56 22.28
CA MET A 59 -1.38 6.73 23.47
C MET A 59 0.07 6.26 23.55
N ILE A 60 0.66 5.84 22.44
CA ILE A 60 2.07 5.42 22.39
C ILE A 60 3.00 6.61 22.67
N ASN A 61 2.75 7.78 22.09
CA ASN A 61 3.54 9.00 22.34
C ASN A 61 3.49 9.47 23.80
N SER A 62 2.47 9.08 24.57
CA SER A 62 2.36 9.42 25.99
C SER A 62 3.25 8.56 26.91
N LEU A 63 3.88 7.51 26.37
CA LEU A 63 4.71 6.57 27.09
C LEU A 63 6.11 6.49 26.48
N PRO A 64 7.14 6.07 27.25
CA PRO A 64 8.45 5.78 26.69
C PRO A 64 8.35 4.70 25.61
N LEU A 65 8.85 4.98 24.40
CA LEU A 65 8.66 4.09 23.25
C LEU A 65 9.26 2.69 23.48
N ASN A 66 10.38 2.62 24.18
CA ASN A 66 11.02 1.35 24.55
C ASN A 66 10.23 0.49 25.55
N SER A 67 9.16 1.00 26.15
CA SER A 67 8.28 0.20 27.02
C SER A 67 7.45 -0.84 26.26
N PHE A 68 7.37 -0.74 24.92
CA PHE A 68 6.57 -1.64 24.10
C PHE A 68 7.34 -2.86 23.56
N TRP A 69 8.62 -3.01 23.91
CA TRP A 69 9.42 -4.17 23.53
C TRP A 69 10.44 -4.55 24.59
N ASN A 70 10.87 -5.80 24.53
CA ASN A 70 11.95 -6.32 25.34
C ASN A 70 13.18 -6.54 24.47
N GLN A 71 14.36 -6.31 25.03
CA GLN A 71 15.65 -6.63 24.41
C GLN A 71 16.36 -7.70 25.23
N ASN A 72 16.78 -8.79 24.59
CA ASN A 72 17.61 -9.83 25.18
C ASN A 72 18.68 -10.26 24.16
N ASN A 73 19.96 -10.16 24.52
CA ASN A 73 21.07 -10.48 23.60
C ASN A 73 20.97 -9.78 22.24
N ASN A 74 20.59 -8.51 22.22
CA ASN A 74 20.33 -7.70 21.00
C ASN A 74 19.19 -8.22 20.10
N ILE A 75 18.42 -9.19 20.56
CA ILE A 75 17.15 -9.59 19.95
C ILE A 75 16.05 -8.76 20.56
N PHE A 76 15.28 -8.09 19.72
CA PHE A 76 14.17 -7.24 20.11
C PHE A 76 12.86 -8.00 19.89
N THR A 77 11.95 -7.95 20.85
CA THR A 77 10.65 -8.63 20.75
C THR A 77 9.52 -7.74 21.25
N SER A 78 8.45 -7.62 20.47
CA SER A 78 7.22 -6.94 20.86
C SER A 78 6.01 -7.84 20.58
N GLN A 79 5.04 -7.80 21.48
CA GLN A 79 3.76 -8.50 21.35
C GLN A 79 2.67 -7.52 20.94
N LEU A 80 2.01 -7.83 19.84
CA LEU A 80 1.00 -6.97 19.22
C LEU A 80 -0.30 -7.77 19.02
N VAL A 81 -1.43 -7.08 18.89
CA VAL A 81 -2.74 -7.67 18.64
C VAL A 81 -3.38 -7.00 17.44
N MET A 82 -3.98 -7.80 16.57
CA MET A 82 -4.77 -7.35 15.42
C MET A 82 -6.00 -8.24 15.32
N SER A 83 -7.21 -7.67 15.31
CA SER A 83 -8.47 -8.43 15.29
C SER A 83 -8.53 -9.57 16.32
N ASN A 84 -8.13 -9.28 17.57
CA ASN A 84 -8.04 -10.25 18.67
C ASN A 84 -7.06 -11.41 18.45
N GLN A 85 -6.18 -11.31 17.46
CA GLN A 85 -5.13 -12.29 17.17
C GLN A 85 -3.77 -11.78 17.65
N LEU A 86 -3.06 -12.62 18.41
CA LEU A 86 -1.71 -12.32 18.90
C LEU A 86 -0.69 -12.42 17.77
N CYS A 87 0.16 -11.41 17.67
CA CYS A 87 1.25 -11.29 16.72
C CYS A 87 2.55 -11.00 17.44
N HIS A 88 3.66 -11.46 16.85
CA HIS A 88 5.00 -11.22 17.38
C HIS A 88 5.83 -10.45 16.36
N LEU A 89 6.35 -9.29 16.78
CA LEU A 89 7.35 -8.54 16.05
C LEU A 89 8.71 -8.86 16.67
N THR A 90 9.65 -9.38 15.87
CA THR A 90 10.98 -9.79 16.33
C THR A 90 12.04 -9.15 15.46
N GLY A 91 13.05 -8.54 16.07
CA GLY A 91 14.24 -8.01 15.40
C GLY A 91 15.46 -8.85 15.78
N VAL A 92 16.11 -9.47 14.79
CA VAL A 92 17.32 -10.26 14.98
C VAL A 92 18.51 -9.54 14.35
N PRO A 93 19.62 -9.31 15.08
CA PRO A 93 20.77 -8.59 14.56
C PRO A 93 21.44 -9.36 13.42
N ASN A 94 21.86 -8.63 12.39
CA ASN A 94 22.69 -9.13 11.29
C ASN A 94 23.77 -8.09 10.97
N GLY A 95 24.87 -8.10 11.75
CA GLY A 95 25.87 -7.04 11.73
C GLY A 95 25.24 -5.70 12.17
N ASP A 96 25.40 -4.66 11.34
CA ASP A 96 24.81 -3.33 11.57
C ASP A 96 23.36 -3.20 11.08
N SER A 97 22.77 -4.31 10.65
CA SER A 97 21.39 -4.38 10.14
C SER A 97 20.52 -5.22 11.06
N LEU A 98 19.21 -5.10 10.90
CA LEU A 98 18.22 -5.81 11.69
C LEU A 98 17.24 -6.56 10.79
N ILE A 99 17.15 -7.88 10.95
CA ILE A 99 16.12 -8.69 10.30
C ILE A 99 14.86 -8.55 11.14
N ILE A 100 13.88 -7.83 10.62
CA ILE A 100 12.57 -7.69 11.23
C ILE A 100 11.67 -8.82 10.74
N THR A 101 11.03 -9.52 11.65
CA THR A 101 10.03 -10.55 11.36
C THR A 101 8.73 -10.21 12.08
N LEU A 102 7.63 -10.21 11.34
CA LEU A 102 6.29 -10.19 11.92
C LEU A 102 5.65 -11.55 11.68
N SER A 103 5.16 -12.18 12.74
CA SER A 103 4.56 -13.51 12.69
C SER A 103 3.20 -13.57 13.39
N HIS A 104 2.28 -14.31 12.79
CA HIS A 104 1.00 -14.71 13.35
C HIS A 104 0.78 -16.20 13.03
N SER A 105 0.52 -17.01 14.06
CA SER A 105 0.32 -18.46 13.91
C SER A 105 1.44 -19.11 13.08
N ASN A 106 1.12 -19.71 11.93
CA ASN A 106 2.08 -20.36 11.03
C ASN A 106 2.56 -19.46 9.88
N VAL A 107 2.20 -18.18 9.88
CA VAL A 107 2.56 -17.22 8.83
C VAL A 107 3.56 -16.23 9.39
N SER A 108 4.69 -16.09 8.70
CA SER A 108 5.73 -15.11 9.03
C SER A 108 6.22 -14.40 7.79
N LYS A 109 6.49 -13.11 7.92
CA LYS A 109 7.15 -12.31 6.89
C LYS A 109 8.32 -11.56 7.50
N CYS A 110 9.39 -11.43 6.74
CA CYS A 110 10.60 -10.76 7.16
C CYS A 110 11.03 -9.65 6.20
N PHE A 111 11.79 -8.69 6.72
CA PHE A 111 12.37 -7.58 6.00
C PHE A 111 13.69 -7.18 6.64
N LEU A 112 14.72 -6.94 5.82
CA LEU A 112 16.02 -6.47 6.30
C LEU A 112 16.00 -4.95 6.38
N LEU A 113 16.25 -4.42 7.58
CA LEU A 113 16.42 -2.98 7.81
C LEU A 113 17.91 -2.69 8.01
N GLU A 114 18.47 -1.83 7.16
CA GLU A 114 19.88 -1.45 7.22
C GLU A 114 20.03 -0.04 7.81
N ASN A 115 21.05 0.16 8.65
CA ASN A 115 21.29 1.44 9.32
C ASN A 115 21.52 2.61 8.34
N ASN A 116 22.15 2.33 7.19
CA ASN A 116 22.45 3.31 6.16
C ASN A 116 21.19 3.90 5.50
N ASN A 117 20.08 3.17 5.54
CA ASN A 117 18.80 3.58 4.97
C ASN A 117 18.00 4.52 5.90
N CYS A 118 18.57 4.93 7.04
CA CYS A 118 17.85 5.72 8.06
C CYS A 118 18.54 7.06 8.38
N ASN A 119 19.38 7.56 7.46
CA ASN A 119 20.04 8.86 7.59
C ASN A 119 19.09 10.01 7.20
N SER A 120 18.49 10.62 8.22
CA SER A 120 17.87 11.97 8.32
C SER A 120 16.87 12.48 7.28
N GLU A 121 16.66 11.84 6.14
CA GLU A 121 15.68 12.32 5.15
C GLU A 121 14.31 11.64 5.30
N ILE A 122 13.29 12.46 5.57
CA ILE A 122 11.88 12.07 5.69
C ILE A 122 11.38 11.33 4.42
N SER A 123 11.94 11.66 3.25
CA SER A 123 11.66 11.00 1.97
C SER A 123 12.02 9.51 2.00
N ILE A 124 13.14 9.14 2.63
CA ILE A 124 13.61 7.75 2.72
C ILE A 124 12.66 6.92 3.60
N PHE A 125 12.16 7.51 4.69
CA PHE A 125 11.19 6.85 5.55
C PHE A 125 9.86 6.56 4.85
N SER A 126 9.43 7.41 3.92
CA SER A 126 8.20 7.15 3.15
C SER A 126 8.32 5.91 2.27
N ASN A 127 9.45 5.76 1.55
CA ASN A 127 9.71 4.60 0.72
C ASN A 127 9.92 3.33 1.54
N LEU A 128 10.70 3.43 2.62
CA LEU A 128 10.96 2.33 3.54
C LEU A 128 9.66 1.84 4.19
N SER A 129 8.79 2.77 4.59
CA SER A 129 7.47 2.47 5.16
C SER A 129 6.61 1.69 4.17
N ILE A 130 6.53 2.14 2.92
CA ILE A 130 5.76 1.44 1.87
C ILE A 130 6.31 0.03 1.64
N GLN A 131 7.64 -0.11 1.52
CA GLN A 131 8.27 -1.42 1.31
C GLN A 131 8.03 -2.37 2.48
N PHE A 132 8.30 -1.92 3.71
CA PHE A 132 8.08 -2.71 4.91
C PHE A 132 6.62 -3.15 5.03
N LYS A 133 5.67 -2.22 4.90
CA LYS A 133 4.24 -2.54 5.01
C LYS A 133 3.80 -3.52 3.94
N ASN A 134 4.23 -3.36 2.69
CA ASN A 134 3.85 -4.24 1.60
C ASN A 134 4.43 -5.66 1.73
N VAL A 135 5.64 -5.80 2.28
CA VAL A 135 6.32 -7.10 2.41
C VAL A 135 5.95 -7.81 3.71
N VAL A 136 5.74 -7.07 4.80
CA VAL A 136 5.60 -7.62 6.16
C VAL A 136 4.21 -7.38 6.72
N SER A 137 3.84 -6.14 6.99
CA SER A 137 2.63 -5.83 7.77
C SER A 137 1.33 -6.19 7.05
N PHE A 138 1.19 -5.82 5.77
CA PHE A 138 -0.02 -6.09 5.00
C PHE A 138 -0.24 -7.58 4.76
N PRO A 139 0.74 -8.39 4.36
CA PRO A 139 0.51 -9.82 4.21
C PRO A 139 0.08 -10.52 5.50
N ILE A 140 0.66 -10.14 6.65
CA ILE A 140 0.23 -10.68 7.95
C ILE A 140 -1.18 -10.19 8.31
N LYS A 141 -1.47 -8.91 8.09
CA LYS A 141 -2.81 -8.34 8.29
C LYS A 141 -3.86 -9.06 7.43
N CYS A 142 -3.58 -9.31 6.16
CA CYS A 142 -4.47 -10.05 5.27
C CYS A 142 -4.69 -11.47 5.79
N ALA A 143 -3.62 -12.19 6.16
CA ALA A 143 -3.74 -13.54 6.71
C ALA A 143 -4.61 -13.59 7.98
N ILE A 144 -4.47 -12.61 8.87
CA ILE A 144 -5.30 -12.48 10.08
C ILE A 144 -6.78 -12.25 9.70
N LEU A 145 -7.03 -11.36 8.75
CA LEU A 145 -8.38 -10.93 8.39
C LEU A 145 -9.11 -11.96 7.52
N GLU A 146 -8.40 -12.73 6.71
CA GLU A 146 -8.93 -13.91 6.02
C GLU A 146 -9.41 -14.95 7.05
N ASN A 147 -8.63 -15.20 8.10
CA ASN A 147 -9.00 -16.17 9.14
C ASN A 147 -10.13 -15.68 10.07
N THR A 148 -10.22 -14.37 10.32
CA THR A 148 -11.17 -13.81 11.31
C THR A 148 -12.47 -13.29 10.69
N VAL A 149 -12.41 -12.74 9.47
CA VAL A 149 -13.54 -12.06 8.80
C VAL A 149 -13.89 -12.73 7.47
N GLY A 150 -13.12 -13.72 7.01
CA GLY A 150 -13.32 -14.43 5.74
C GLY A 150 -12.77 -13.67 4.54
N GLN A 151 -13.32 -12.48 4.25
CA GLN A 151 -12.83 -11.60 3.17
C GLN A 151 -12.40 -10.26 3.74
N TYR A 152 -11.11 -9.94 3.58
CA TYR A 152 -10.58 -8.64 3.93
C TYR A 152 -11.13 -7.57 2.95
N PRO A 153 -11.78 -6.48 3.41
CA PRO A 153 -12.34 -5.44 2.54
C PRO A 153 -11.23 -4.53 2.02
N CYS A 154 -10.31 -5.08 1.23
CA CYS A 154 -9.44 -4.31 0.35
C CYS A 154 -9.97 -4.43 -1.07
N LEU A 155 -9.68 -3.41 -1.90
CA LEU A 155 -10.07 -3.44 -3.32
C LEU A 155 -9.52 -4.68 -4.04
N TYR A 156 -8.43 -5.27 -3.54
CA TYR A 156 -7.87 -6.51 -4.06
C TYR A 156 -8.71 -7.76 -3.70
N GLY A 157 -9.36 -7.75 -2.53
CA GLY A 157 -10.10 -8.87 -1.95
C GLY A 157 -11.57 -8.96 -2.38
N ILE A 158 -12.09 -7.95 -3.08
CA ILE A 158 -13.46 -8.01 -3.62
C ILE A 158 -13.52 -8.84 -4.93
N PRO A 159 -14.69 -9.46 -5.25
CA PRO A 159 -14.92 -10.14 -6.52
C PRO A 159 -14.62 -9.26 -7.73
N GLU A 160 -14.09 -9.87 -8.80
CA GLU A 160 -13.61 -9.13 -9.98
C GLU A 160 -14.74 -8.35 -10.66
N GLU A 161 -15.97 -8.87 -10.61
CA GLU A 161 -17.17 -8.22 -11.14
C GLU A 161 -17.41 -6.87 -10.48
N LEU A 162 -17.23 -6.80 -9.15
CA LEU A 162 -17.38 -5.55 -8.40
C LEU A 162 -16.24 -4.58 -8.70
N ILE A 163 -15.00 -5.09 -8.84
CA ILE A 163 -13.85 -4.26 -9.23
C ILE A 163 -14.12 -3.64 -10.61
N ILE A 164 -14.62 -4.43 -11.56
CA ILE A 164 -14.95 -3.96 -12.92
C ILE A 164 -16.01 -2.85 -12.85
N ILE A 165 -17.05 -2.99 -12.02
CA ILE A 165 -18.05 -1.93 -11.83
C ILE A 165 -17.40 -0.64 -11.31
N ILE A 166 -16.48 -0.72 -10.34
CA ILE A 166 -15.76 0.44 -9.84
C ILE A 166 -14.91 1.07 -10.94
N ILE A 167 -14.10 0.26 -11.64
CA ILE A 167 -13.22 0.69 -12.73
C ILE A 167 -14.00 1.42 -13.83
N THR A 168 -15.17 0.91 -14.24
CA THR A 168 -15.97 1.51 -15.31
C THR A 168 -16.59 2.88 -14.98
N LYS A 169 -16.54 3.28 -13.70
CA LYS A 169 -16.96 4.60 -13.22
C LYS A 169 -15.80 5.59 -13.08
N LEU A 170 -14.55 5.15 -13.22
CA LEU A 170 -13.38 6.01 -13.10
C LEU A 170 -13.10 6.77 -14.41
N ASP A 171 -12.56 7.97 -14.27
CA ASP A 171 -12.07 8.74 -15.40
C ASP A 171 -10.80 8.11 -16.00
N PRO A 172 -10.50 8.35 -17.28
CA PRO A 172 -9.32 7.78 -17.93
C PRO A 172 -8.00 8.07 -17.22
N SER A 173 -7.83 9.26 -16.64
CA SER A 173 -6.63 9.61 -15.87
C SER A 173 -6.43 8.69 -14.67
N ASP A 174 -7.52 8.38 -13.97
CA ASP A 174 -7.50 7.59 -12.74
C ASP A 174 -7.29 6.11 -13.04
N LEU A 175 -7.80 5.64 -14.19
CA LEU A 175 -7.51 4.29 -14.69
C LEU A 175 -6.00 4.05 -14.84
N TYR A 176 -5.26 5.03 -15.38
CA TYR A 176 -3.80 4.90 -15.52
C TYR A 176 -3.09 4.86 -14.17
N VAL A 177 -3.55 5.65 -13.19
CA VAL A 177 -3.02 5.60 -11.83
C VAL A 177 -3.27 4.22 -11.22
N LEU A 178 -4.50 3.72 -11.35
CA LEU A 178 -4.91 2.41 -10.83
C LEU A 178 -4.11 1.26 -11.46
N MET A 179 -3.86 1.30 -12.77
CA MET A 179 -3.04 0.32 -13.48
C MET A 179 -1.60 0.22 -12.94
N ARG A 180 -1.08 1.28 -12.33
CA ARG A 180 0.27 1.31 -11.74
C ARG A 180 0.31 0.74 -10.33
N CYS A 181 -0.85 0.54 -9.67
CA CYS A 181 -0.91 0.08 -8.29
C CYS A 181 -0.49 -1.39 -8.15
N CYS A 182 -1.02 -2.29 -8.97
CA CYS A 182 -0.65 -3.70 -8.94
C CYS A 182 -0.98 -4.45 -10.23
N LYS A 183 -0.36 -5.64 -10.40
CA LYS A 183 -0.54 -6.50 -11.58
C LYS A 183 -2.01 -6.91 -11.81
N LYS A 184 -2.78 -7.16 -10.74
CA LYS A 184 -4.21 -7.50 -10.85
C LYS A 184 -4.99 -6.34 -11.47
N MET A 185 -4.82 -5.13 -10.96
CA MET A 185 -5.50 -3.94 -11.51
C MET A 185 -5.07 -3.64 -12.94
N TYR A 186 -3.76 -3.77 -13.24
CA TYR A 186 -3.27 -3.66 -14.60
C TYR A 186 -4.01 -4.62 -15.55
N ASN A 187 -4.08 -5.91 -15.20
CA ASN A 187 -4.73 -6.92 -16.03
C ASN A 187 -6.23 -6.67 -16.16
N LEU A 188 -6.92 -6.31 -15.08
CA LEU A 188 -8.35 -6.03 -15.09
C LEU A 188 -8.69 -4.84 -15.97
N VAL A 189 -7.89 -3.77 -15.98
CA VAL A 189 -8.12 -2.61 -16.85
C VAL A 189 -7.74 -2.93 -18.30
N VAL A 190 -6.58 -3.55 -18.53
CA VAL A 190 -6.06 -3.79 -19.89
C VAL A 190 -6.94 -4.78 -20.67
N ASN A 191 -7.39 -5.86 -20.02
CA ASN A 191 -8.14 -6.92 -20.68
C ASN A 191 -9.64 -6.59 -20.80
N ASN A 192 -10.11 -5.49 -20.21
CA ASN A 192 -11.51 -5.12 -20.24
C ASN A 192 -11.88 -4.38 -21.53
N ASN A 193 -12.22 -5.16 -22.55
CA ASN A 193 -12.54 -4.62 -23.88
C ASN A 193 -13.78 -3.70 -23.87
N SER A 194 -14.77 -3.99 -23.02
CA SER A 194 -16.00 -3.19 -22.95
C SER A 194 -15.75 -1.80 -22.35
N LEU A 195 -14.86 -1.70 -21.36
CA LEU A 195 -14.36 -0.43 -20.82
C LEU A 195 -13.73 0.42 -21.93
N TRP A 196 -12.76 -0.13 -22.66
CA TRP A 196 -12.08 0.62 -23.72
C TRP A 196 -13.03 1.02 -24.84
N LYS A 197 -13.95 0.15 -25.23
CA LYS A 197 -15.01 0.48 -26.20
C LYS A 197 -15.87 1.65 -25.73
N LYS A 198 -16.29 1.66 -24.46
CA LYS A 198 -17.05 2.77 -23.85
C LYS A 198 -16.27 4.09 -23.95
N LEU A 199 -15.00 4.08 -23.57
CA LEU A 199 -14.14 5.27 -23.59
C LEU A 199 -13.91 5.81 -25.01
N VAL A 200 -13.69 4.92 -25.99
CA VAL A 200 -13.61 5.29 -27.40
C VAL A 200 -14.90 5.96 -27.86
N ASN A 201 -16.05 5.35 -27.55
CA ASN A 201 -17.35 5.89 -27.94
C ASN A 201 -17.62 7.26 -27.32
N GLU A 202 -17.22 7.48 -26.07
CA GLU A 202 -17.31 8.78 -25.40
C GLU A 202 -16.39 9.82 -26.06
N GLU A 203 -15.17 9.45 -26.44
CA GLU A 203 -14.27 10.36 -27.16
C GLU A 203 -14.77 10.68 -28.57
N LEU A 204 -15.29 9.69 -29.31
CA LEU A 204 -15.88 9.88 -30.64
C LEU A 204 -17.13 10.76 -30.59
N LYS A 205 -17.95 10.66 -29.53
CA LYS A 205 -19.09 11.56 -29.31
C LYS A 205 -18.68 13.03 -29.24
N LYS A 206 -17.46 13.33 -28.78
CA LYS A 206 -16.92 14.70 -28.68
C LYS A 206 -16.38 15.25 -30.01
N VAL A 207 -16.38 14.48 -31.11
CA VAL A 207 -15.72 14.83 -32.40
C VAL A 207 -16.73 15.12 -33.54
N THR A 208 -18.04 15.11 -33.28
CA THR A 208 -19.13 15.38 -34.25
C THR A 208 -19.35 14.30 -35.35
N ASN A 209 -20.59 14.25 -35.84
CA ASN A 209 -21.36 13.08 -36.32
C ASN A 209 -20.93 12.31 -37.59
N ILE A 210 -19.76 12.54 -38.20
CA ILE A 210 -19.55 12.13 -39.61
C ILE A 210 -19.01 10.70 -39.79
N GLN A 211 -18.48 10.03 -38.75
CA GLN A 211 -17.81 8.72 -38.94
C GLN A 211 -18.24 7.61 -37.98
N ARG A 212 -19.49 7.60 -37.50
CA ARG A 212 -19.96 6.53 -36.59
C ARG A 212 -20.16 5.16 -37.26
N ASN A 213 -20.50 5.13 -38.55
CA ASN A 213 -21.02 3.89 -39.16
C ASN A 213 -19.97 3.04 -39.90
N GLN A 214 -18.73 3.49 -40.04
CA GLN A 214 -17.67 2.75 -40.76
C GLN A 214 -16.60 2.12 -39.84
N ILE A 215 -16.58 2.46 -38.55
CA ILE A 215 -15.45 2.16 -37.66
C ILE A 215 -15.70 0.92 -36.78
N GLU A 216 -16.96 0.57 -36.49
CA GLU A 216 -17.26 -0.52 -35.53
C GLU A 216 -16.88 -1.92 -36.04
N HIS A 217 -16.75 -2.13 -37.35
CA HIS A 217 -16.48 -3.45 -37.95
C HIS A 217 -14.98 -3.80 -38.08
N THR A 218 -14.06 -2.87 -37.83
CA THR A 218 -12.62 -3.08 -38.05
C THR A 218 -11.76 -3.00 -36.78
N ILE A 219 -12.32 -2.59 -35.64
CA ILE A 219 -11.54 -2.46 -34.40
C ILE A 219 -11.44 -3.82 -33.70
N THR A 220 -10.26 -4.43 -33.81
CA THR A 220 -9.89 -5.64 -33.06
C THR A 220 -9.36 -5.33 -31.65
N ASP A 221 -8.79 -4.14 -31.44
CA ASP A 221 -8.23 -3.68 -30.17
C ASP A 221 -8.67 -2.24 -29.84
N TRP A 222 -9.70 -2.13 -28.99
CA TRP A 222 -10.28 -0.85 -28.60
C TRP A 222 -9.33 0.02 -27.76
N ARG A 223 -8.38 -0.59 -27.06
CA ARG A 223 -7.40 0.12 -26.24
C ARG A 223 -6.38 0.83 -27.12
N ASN A 224 -5.82 0.12 -28.09
CA ASN A 224 -4.88 0.72 -29.04
C ASN A 224 -5.55 1.84 -29.84
N TYR A 225 -6.79 1.62 -30.28
CA TYR A 225 -7.56 2.65 -30.98
C TYR A 225 -7.82 3.90 -30.11
N TYR A 226 -8.12 3.73 -28.82
CA TYR A 226 -8.23 4.84 -27.88
C TYR A 226 -6.95 5.68 -27.80
N PHE A 227 -5.78 5.03 -27.77
CA PHE A 227 -4.50 5.73 -27.77
C PHE A 227 -4.25 6.47 -29.08
N GLU A 228 -4.60 5.89 -30.23
CA GLU A 228 -4.47 6.58 -31.52
C GLU A 228 -5.35 7.83 -31.56
N LEU A 229 -6.61 7.75 -31.13
CA LEU A 229 -7.52 8.89 -31.04
C LEU A 229 -6.95 10.02 -30.15
N LYS A 230 -6.46 9.69 -28.94
CA LYS A 230 -5.85 10.69 -28.04
C LYS A 230 -4.58 11.30 -28.62
N ARG A 231 -3.78 10.51 -29.34
CA ARG A 231 -2.54 10.97 -29.99
C ARG A 231 -2.85 11.96 -31.12
N GLU A 232 -3.83 11.66 -31.97
CA GLU A 232 -4.27 12.57 -33.04
C GLU A 232 -4.78 13.89 -32.48
N ARG A 233 -5.57 13.83 -31.39
CA ARG A 233 -6.10 15.03 -30.73
C ARG A 233 -5.05 15.91 -30.06
N SER A 234 -3.93 15.32 -29.63
CA SER A 234 -2.82 16.05 -29.02
C SER A 234 -1.78 16.56 -30.03
N GLY A 235 -2.00 16.34 -31.34
CA GLY A 235 -1.11 16.80 -32.40
C GLY A 235 0.26 16.11 -32.43
N ARG A 236 0.44 15.02 -31.68
CA ARG A 236 1.72 14.28 -31.62
C ARG A 236 1.82 13.35 -32.83
N LYS A 237 2.75 13.64 -33.76
CA LYS A 237 3.02 12.80 -34.95
C LYS A 237 3.41 11.36 -34.53
N LYS A 238 3.01 10.37 -35.35
CA LYS A 238 3.49 8.98 -35.24
C LYS A 238 5.02 8.98 -35.27
N ILE A 239 5.67 8.57 -34.17
CA ILE A 239 7.06 8.15 -34.22
C ILE A 239 7.03 6.75 -34.83
N THR A 240 7.41 6.65 -36.10
CA THR A 240 7.70 5.36 -36.73
C THR A 240 8.94 4.81 -36.04
N ILE A 241 8.77 3.90 -35.09
CA ILE A 241 9.90 3.12 -34.58
C ILE A 241 10.28 2.17 -35.70
N ILE A 242 11.29 2.55 -36.48
CA ILE A 242 11.99 1.64 -37.37
C ILE A 242 12.69 0.65 -36.44
N ARG A 243 12.16 -0.58 -36.33
CA ARG A 243 12.92 -1.69 -35.79
C ARG A 243 14.03 -2.00 -36.80
N LEU A 244 15.28 -1.70 -36.41
CA LEU A 244 16.47 -2.32 -37.00
C LEU A 244 16.58 -3.76 -36.51
#